data_AF-A0A8I1ECV6-F1
#
_entry.id   AF-A0A8I1ECV6-F1
#
_cell.length_a   1.000
_cell.length_b   1.000
_cell.length_c   1.000
_cell.angle_alpha   90.00
_cell.angle_beta   90.00
_cell.angle_gamma   90.00
#
_symmetry.space_group_name_H-M   'P 1'
#
loop_
_entity.id
_entity.type
_entity.pdbx_description
1 polymer ?
#
loop_
_entity_poly.entity_id
_entity_poly.type
_entity_poly.pdbx_seq_one_letter_code
_entity_poly.pdbx_strand_id
1 'polypeptide(L)'
;MKIFKEEIVALIHESFSKKELKDRDMNITMRHYGWDGDGGCSLQQTGDEYGLTRERVRQISNAFTKELAPLAEARLTTLPALVEALSIRAPASASRVEKELSDLGLAGDRIEGIIRANAAFSPVKKKLKVVEESGVRYLIIPGMEGVSTKIIAHAQKACSHLGMVNIDDLLYLLPGIPKDQAINYLRDVLETRPDRVWLDAGKKWLWLKESPRNRLLTCLDKMIGVFNSTTVEFVLIGANRYFHKGKSRASELKAPVDVVSQFIKATGLASVSPNGIVRKMEGFKQRTKVLELEQSLLDVIASRPEKIAREKELENIIVPVVDGHTHAKKYRFSNALNYSPLIRKGEKRGEYVANGMV
;
A
#
# COMPACT_ATOMS: atom_id res chain seq x y z
N MET A 1 -34.45 7.52 -12.38
CA MET A 1 -33.71 8.74 -12.00
C MET A 1 -32.94 9.16 -13.23
N LYS A 2 -33.04 10.43 -13.66
CA LYS A 2 -32.45 10.87 -14.93
C LYS A 2 -30.94 10.66 -14.90
N ILE A 3 -30.39 10.14 -15.99
CA ILE A 3 -28.95 9.98 -16.14
C ILE A 3 -28.40 11.36 -16.47
N PHE A 4 -27.35 11.83 -15.80
CA PHE A 4 -26.76 13.15 -15.99
C PHE A 4 -26.53 13.52 -17.47
N LYS A 5 -26.13 12.54 -18.29
CA LYS A 5 -26.03 12.65 -19.75
C LYS A 5 -27.33 13.11 -20.42
N GLU A 6 -28.48 12.58 -20.01
CA GLU A 6 -29.79 12.98 -20.54
C GLU A 6 -30.11 14.43 -20.18
N GLU A 7 -29.76 14.88 -18.97
CA GLU A 7 -29.94 16.27 -18.55
C GLU A 7 -29.07 17.22 -19.36
N ILE A 8 -27.80 16.85 -19.63
CA ILE A 8 -26.93 17.65 -20.49
C ILE A 8 -27.47 17.71 -21.92
N VAL A 9 -27.86 16.59 -22.51
CA VAL A 9 -28.40 16.57 -23.89
C VAL A 9 -29.69 17.41 -23.97
N ALA A 10 -30.58 17.29 -22.98
CA ALA A 10 -31.79 18.11 -22.91
C ALA A 10 -31.47 19.61 -22.78
N LEU A 11 -30.51 19.98 -21.92
CA LEU A 11 -30.04 21.36 -21.77
C LEU A 11 -29.49 21.90 -23.09
N ILE A 12 -28.72 21.12 -23.84
CA ILE A 12 -28.18 21.52 -25.14
C ILE A 12 -29.30 21.82 -26.14
N HIS A 13 -30.29 20.93 -26.24
CA HIS A 13 -31.43 21.14 -27.14
C HIS A 13 -32.33 22.31 -26.74
N GLU A 14 -32.35 22.69 -25.45
CA GLU A 14 -33.10 23.86 -24.96
C GLU A 14 -32.35 25.17 -25.18
N SER A 15 -31.02 25.17 -25.00
CA SER A 15 -30.17 26.37 -25.17
C SER A 15 -29.95 26.75 -26.64
N PHE A 16 -30.02 25.80 -27.57
CA PHE A 16 -29.79 26.04 -28.99
C PHE A 16 -31.04 25.75 -29.82
N SER A 17 -31.44 26.71 -30.67
CA SER A 17 -32.48 26.43 -31.66
C SER A 17 -32.01 25.35 -32.65
N LYS A 18 -32.92 24.52 -33.19
CA LYS A 18 -32.57 23.48 -34.18
C LYS A 18 -31.82 24.02 -35.41
N LYS A 19 -31.95 25.32 -35.74
CA LYS A 19 -31.24 25.97 -36.85
C LYS A 19 -29.82 26.40 -36.48
N GLU A 20 -29.54 26.65 -35.20
CA GLU A 20 -28.24 27.10 -34.68
C GLU A 20 -27.39 25.95 -34.15
N LEU A 21 -28.02 24.85 -33.73
CA LEU A 21 -27.34 23.66 -33.25
C LEU A 21 -26.52 23.03 -34.39
N LYS A 22 -25.21 23.10 -34.26
CA LYS A 22 -24.28 22.39 -35.13
C LYS A 22 -23.88 21.09 -34.45
N ASP A 23 -24.38 19.96 -34.95
CA ASP A 23 -24.10 18.62 -34.39
C ASP A 23 -22.61 18.38 -34.19
N ARG A 24 -21.76 18.88 -35.09
CA ARG A 24 -20.30 18.81 -34.95
C ARG A 24 -19.79 19.55 -33.72
N ASP A 25 -20.25 20.78 -33.49
CA ASP A 25 -19.78 21.62 -32.39
C ASP A 25 -20.28 21.07 -31.04
N MET A 26 -21.49 20.49 -31.04
CA MET A 26 -22.00 19.68 -29.92
C MET A 26 -21.09 18.48 -29.65
N ASN A 27 -20.80 17.65 -30.66
CA ASN A 27 -19.97 16.45 -30.49
C ASN A 27 -18.55 16.79 -30.03
N ILE A 28 -17.94 17.86 -30.58
CA ILE A 28 -16.64 18.39 -30.12
C ILE A 28 -16.70 18.76 -28.64
N THR A 29 -17.76 19.46 -28.21
CA THR A 29 -17.91 19.89 -26.82
C THR A 29 -18.15 18.70 -25.88
N MET A 30 -19.05 17.79 -26.24
CA MET A 30 -19.35 16.56 -25.49
C MET A 30 -18.10 15.71 -25.32
N ARG A 31 -17.33 15.51 -26.40
CA ARG A 31 -16.09 14.74 -26.41
C ARG A 31 -14.99 15.43 -25.60
N HIS A 32 -14.83 16.74 -25.73
CA HIS A 32 -13.84 17.47 -24.96
C HIS A 32 -14.11 17.39 -23.46
N TYR A 33 -15.36 17.63 -23.03
CA TYR A 33 -15.70 17.62 -21.60
C TYR A 33 -16.01 16.23 -21.04
N GLY A 34 -16.15 15.19 -21.88
CA GLY A 34 -16.48 13.84 -21.45
C GLY A 34 -17.93 13.66 -21.03
N TRP A 35 -18.82 14.53 -21.51
CA TRP A 35 -20.26 14.44 -21.29
C TRP A 35 -20.93 13.36 -22.15
N ASP A 36 -20.18 12.82 -23.12
CA ASP A 36 -20.51 11.63 -23.89
C ASP A 36 -20.41 10.33 -23.07
N GLY A 37 -19.73 10.36 -21.93
CA GLY A 37 -19.49 9.23 -21.04
C GLY A 37 -18.05 8.69 -21.08
N ASP A 38 -17.21 9.16 -22.02
CA ASP A 38 -15.89 8.58 -22.31
C ASP A 38 -14.74 9.25 -21.53
N GLY A 39 -15.04 10.03 -20.49
CA GLY A 39 -14.06 10.64 -19.58
C GLY A 39 -13.37 11.89 -20.14
N GLY A 40 -13.72 12.25 -21.36
CA GLY A 40 -13.25 13.44 -22.07
C GLY A 40 -11.78 13.38 -22.45
N CYS A 41 -11.33 14.35 -23.24
CA CYS A 41 -9.94 14.40 -23.70
C CYS A 41 -9.37 15.83 -23.71
N SER A 42 -8.06 15.95 -23.92
CA SER A 42 -7.42 17.26 -24.03
C SER A 42 -7.90 18.00 -25.28
N LEU A 43 -7.85 19.33 -25.27
CA LEU A 43 -8.16 20.16 -26.45
C LEU A 43 -7.37 19.75 -27.70
N GLN A 44 -6.12 19.29 -27.51
CA GLN A 44 -5.28 18.81 -28.61
C GLN A 44 -5.82 17.49 -29.18
N GLN A 45 -6.10 16.51 -28.30
CA GLN A 45 -6.65 15.22 -28.73
C GLN A 45 -8.01 15.37 -29.43
N THR A 46 -8.91 16.21 -28.90
CA THR A 46 -10.16 16.53 -29.59
C THR A 46 -9.90 17.21 -30.94
N GLY A 47 -8.88 18.08 -31.01
CA GLY A 47 -8.49 18.72 -32.26
C GLY A 47 -8.05 17.71 -33.30
N ASP A 48 -7.15 16.80 -32.93
CA ASP A 48 -6.64 15.74 -33.80
C ASP A 48 -7.77 14.83 -34.29
N GLU A 49 -8.71 14.46 -33.41
CA GLU A 49 -9.87 13.61 -33.73
C GLU A 49 -10.83 14.27 -34.74
N TYR A 50 -11.00 15.59 -34.70
CA TYR A 50 -11.94 16.34 -35.55
C TYR A 50 -11.26 17.16 -36.67
N GLY A 51 -9.94 17.02 -36.85
CA GLY A 51 -9.17 17.79 -37.85
C GLY A 51 -9.11 19.30 -37.57
N LEU A 52 -9.07 19.70 -36.30
CA LEU A 52 -9.06 21.09 -35.84
C LEU A 52 -7.82 21.40 -35.01
N THR A 53 -7.47 22.68 -34.91
CA THR A 53 -6.43 23.12 -33.97
C THR A 53 -6.95 23.09 -32.53
N ARG A 54 -6.05 22.89 -31.57
CA ARG A 54 -6.34 23.02 -30.12
C ARG A 54 -7.10 24.30 -29.79
N GLU A 55 -6.67 25.42 -30.38
CA GLU A 55 -7.28 26.73 -30.15
C GLU A 55 -8.71 26.80 -30.70
N ARG A 56 -8.97 26.16 -31.86
CA ARG A 56 -10.32 26.12 -32.40
C ARG A 56 -11.28 25.30 -31.54
N VAL A 57 -10.84 24.15 -31.03
CA VAL A 57 -11.63 23.35 -30.07
C VAL A 57 -11.95 24.20 -28.83
N ARG A 58 -10.96 24.91 -28.28
CA ARG A 58 -11.16 25.78 -27.10
C ARG A 58 -12.24 26.82 -27.35
N GLN A 59 -12.21 27.48 -28.51
CA GLN A 59 -13.20 28.49 -28.88
C GLN A 59 -14.61 27.90 -28.97
N ILE A 60 -14.76 26.76 -29.65
CA ILE A 60 -16.05 26.06 -29.80
C ILE A 60 -16.60 25.68 -28.43
N SER A 61 -15.81 24.95 -27.63
CA SER A 61 -16.23 24.47 -26.31
C SER A 61 -16.57 25.62 -25.35
N ASN A 62 -15.80 26.72 -25.37
CA ASN A 62 -16.08 27.89 -24.54
C ASN A 62 -17.35 28.63 -24.97
N ALA A 63 -17.58 28.79 -26.28
CA ALA A 63 -18.81 29.38 -26.77
C ALA A 63 -20.01 28.52 -26.35
N PHE A 64 -19.90 27.20 -26.54
CA PHE A 64 -20.96 26.25 -26.19
C PHE A 64 -21.31 26.30 -24.70
N THR A 65 -20.32 26.22 -23.81
CA THR A 65 -20.56 26.27 -22.36
C THR A 65 -21.13 27.61 -21.90
N LYS A 66 -20.75 28.72 -22.54
CA LYS A 66 -21.30 30.05 -22.24
C LYS A 66 -22.81 30.14 -22.53
N GLU A 67 -23.27 29.53 -23.64
CA GLU A 67 -24.69 29.49 -23.99
C GLU A 67 -25.50 28.56 -23.07
N LEU A 68 -24.89 27.49 -22.56
CA LEU A 68 -25.55 26.56 -21.63
C LEU A 68 -25.68 27.14 -20.20
N ALA A 69 -24.73 27.99 -19.79
CA ALA A 69 -24.60 28.45 -18.41
C ALA A 69 -25.88 29.08 -17.79
N PRO A 70 -26.66 29.92 -18.50
CA PRO A 70 -27.85 30.55 -17.91
C PRO A 70 -28.95 29.56 -17.48
N LEU A 71 -29.04 28.40 -18.14
CA LEU A 71 -30.06 27.38 -17.86
C LEU A 71 -29.52 26.19 -17.04
N ALA A 72 -28.19 26.07 -16.92
CA ALA A 72 -27.53 24.92 -16.32
C ALA A 72 -27.99 24.65 -14.88
N GLU A 73 -28.10 25.68 -14.03
CA GLU A 73 -28.51 25.51 -12.63
C GLU A 73 -29.95 24.97 -12.50
N ALA A 74 -30.86 25.42 -13.37
CA ALA A 74 -32.26 24.99 -13.36
C ALA A 74 -32.50 23.61 -13.99
N ARG A 75 -31.59 23.14 -14.85
CA ARG A 75 -31.78 21.93 -15.67
C ARG A 75 -30.88 20.75 -15.26
N LEU A 76 -29.68 21.00 -14.74
CA LEU A 76 -28.75 19.96 -14.30
C LEU A 76 -29.01 19.60 -12.83
N THR A 77 -30.22 19.12 -12.55
CA THR A 77 -30.66 18.84 -11.18
C THR A 77 -29.91 17.68 -10.52
N THR A 78 -29.34 16.77 -11.32
CA THR A 78 -28.56 15.63 -10.83
C THR A 78 -27.11 15.99 -10.51
N LEU A 79 -26.54 17.01 -11.16
CA LEU A 79 -25.13 17.37 -11.03
C LEU A 79 -24.72 17.69 -9.58
N PRO A 80 -25.47 18.49 -8.78
CA PRO A 80 -25.13 18.72 -7.38
C PRO A 80 -25.09 17.45 -6.53
N ALA A 81 -26.06 16.54 -6.73
CA ALA A 81 -26.14 15.29 -5.99
C ALA A 81 -24.97 14.36 -6.34
N LEU A 82 -24.59 14.27 -7.63
CA LEU A 82 -23.44 13.51 -8.07
C LEU A 82 -22.13 14.08 -7.50
N VAL A 83 -21.94 15.40 -7.54
CA VAL A 83 -20.73 16.05 -7.00
C VAL A 83 -20.60 15.82 -5.49
N GLU A 84 -21.70 15.86 -4.74
CA GLU A 84 -21.68 15.54 -3.32
C GLU A 84 -21.38 14.05 -3.09
N ALA A 85 -21.99 13.15 -3.87
CA ALA A 85 -21.72 11.72 -3.82
C ALA A 85 -20.24 11.39 -4.11
N LEU A 86 -19.62 12.08 -5.08
CA LEU A 86 -18.19 12.00 -5.38
C LEU A 86 -17.36 12.56 -4.20
N SER A 87 -17.78 13.67 -3.62
CA SER A 87 -17.06 14.34 -2.53
C SER A 87 -16.97 13.48 -1.27
N ILE A 88 -18.06 12.79 -0.91
CA ILE A 88 -18.10 11.88 0.24
C ILE A 88 -17.21 10.65 0.02
N ARG A 89 -16.90 10.31 -1.25
CA ARG A 89 -16.07 9.15 -1.60
C ARG A 89 -14.59 9.48 -1.77
N ALA A 90 -14.24 10.71 -2.14
CA ALA A 90 -12.85 11.12 -2.35
C ALA A 90 -12.06 11.26 -1.03
N PRO A 91 -10.87 10.64 -0.86
CA PRO A 91 -10.08 9.98 -1.91
C PRO A 91 -10.49 8.53 -2.17
N ALA A 92 -10.50 8.11 -3.44
CA ALA A 92 -10.82 6.75 -3.87
C ALA A 92 -10.26 6.44 -5.27
N SER A 93 -10.14 5.16 -5.63
CA SER A 93 -9.95 4.79 -7.04
C SER A 93 -11.19 5.19 -7.87
N ALA A 94 -10.96 5.74 -9.06
CA ALA A 94 -12.04 6.18 -9.93
C ALA A 94 -12.95 5.00 -10.33
N SER A 95 -12.35 3.82 -10.58
CA SER A 95 -13.09 2.60 -10.93
C SER A 95 -14.02 2.13 -9.82
N ARG A 96 -13.61 2.22 -8.55
CA ARG A 96 -14.48 1.88 -7.42
C ARG A 96 -15.65 2.84 -7.33
N VAL A 97 -15.40 4.14 -7.45
CA VAL A 97 -16.46 5.16 -7.41
C VAL A 97 -17.44 5.01 -8.58
N GLU A 98 -16.94 4.80 -9.80
CA GLU A 98 -17.75 4.55 -10.99
C GLU A 98 -18.65 3.32 -10.80
N LYS A 99 -18.10 2.23 -10.26
CA LYS A 99 -18.87 1.02 -9.95
C LYS A 99 -19.95 1.28 -8.89
N GLU A 100 -19.59 1.93 -7.77
CA GLU A 100 -20.54 2.26 -6.70
C GLU A 100 -21.67 3.17 -7.19
N LEU A 101 -21.39 4.11 -8.10
CA LEU A 101 -22.44 4.94 -8.71
C LEU A 101 -23.31 4.14 -9.67
N SER A 102 -22.73 3.24 -10.46
CA SER A 102 -23.48 2.34 -11.35
C SER A 102 -24.42 1.42 -10.57
N ASP A 103 -23.94 0.84 -9.47
CA ASP A 103 -24.74 -0.01 -8.57
C ASP A 103 -25.92 0.76 -7.94
N LEU A 104 -25.81 2.09 -7.79
CA LEU A 104 -26.88 2.97 -7.32
C LEU A 104 -27.79 3.49 -8.45
N GLY A 105 -27.57 3.06 -9.69
CA GLY A 105 -28.26 3.58 -10.88
C GLY A 105 -27.95 5.05 -11.18
N LEU A 106 -26.86 5.58 -10.60
CA LEU A 106 -26.45 6.99 -10.66
C LEU A 106 -25.51 7.32 -11.82
N ALA A 107 -24.88 6.34 -12.49
CA ALA A 107 -24.02 6.60 -13.66
C ALA A 107 -23.62 5.32 -14.40
N GLY A 108 -23.53 5.37 -15.74
CA GLY A 108 -22.69 4.46 -16.55
C GLY A 108 -21.40 5.10 -17.05
N ASP A 109 -21.24 6.39 -16.79
CA ASP A 109 -20.24 7.26 -17.39
C ASP A 109 -19.00 7.42 -16.52
N ARG A 110 -17.90 7.81 -17.15
CA ARG A 110 -16.66 8.21 -16.47
C ARG A 110 -16.87 9.46 -15.61
N ILE A 111 -16.34 9.44 -14.37
CA ILE A 111 -16.55 10.52 -13.39
C ILE A 111 -15.92 11.86 -13.79
N GLU A 112 -14.96 11.87 -14.72
CA GLU A 112 -14.34 13.07 -15.26
C GLU A 112 -15.35 13.99 -15.93
N GLY A 113 -16.35 13.44 -16.62
CA GLY A 113 -17.42 14.22 -17.26
C GLY A 113 -18.22 15.03 -16.23
N ILE A 114 -18.55 14.41 -15.10
CA ILE A 114 -19.26 15.04 -13.98
C ILE A 114 -18.40 16.16 -13.37
N ILE A 115 -17.11 15.90 -13.13
CA ILE A 115 -16.19 16.88 -12.54
C ILE A 115 -15.99 18.07 -13.46
N ARG A 116 -15.83 17.83 -14.77
CA ARG A 116 -15.68 18.88 -15.78
C ARG A 116 -16.96 19.69 -15.95
N ALA A 117 -18.13 19.07 -15.87
CA ALA A 117 -19.41 19.78 -15.85
C ALA A 117 -19.56 20.67 -14.61
N ASN A 118 -19.20 20.16 -13.42
CA ASN A 118 -19.20 20.96 -12.21
C ASN A 118 -18.24 22.14 -12.31
N ALA A 119 -17.07 21.96 -12.93
CA ALA A 119 -16.13 23.06 -13.18
C ALA A 119 -16.69 24.11 -14.16
N ALA A 120 -17.45 23.68 -15.18
CA ALA A 120 -18.05 24.57 -16.18
C ALA A 120 -19.24 25.38 -15.61
N PHE A 121 -20.07 24.76 -14.77
CA PHE A 121 -21.38 25.31 -14.36
C PHE A 121 -21.49 25.64 -12.86
N SER A 122 -20.52 25.25 -12.04
CA SER A 122 -20.55 25.45 -10.58
C SER A 122 -19.16 25.68 -9.98
N PRO A 123 -18.44 26.74 -10.42
CA PRO A 123 -17.02 26.96 -10.11
C PRO A 123 -16.69 27.22 -8.62
N VAL A 124 -17.71 27.44 -7.77
CA VAL A 124 -17.55 27.76 -6.34
C VAL A 124 -17.50 26.52 -5.43
N LYS A 125 -17.91 25.34 -5.92
CA LYS A 125 -18.04 24.12 -5.10
C LYS A 125 -16.79 23.22 -5.15
N LYS A 126 -16.62 22.38 -4.11
CA LYS A 126 -15.49 21.47 -3.82
C LYS A 126 -14.72 21.03 -5.09
N LYS A 127 -13.43 21.40 -5.18
CA LYS A 127 -12.59 21.13 -6.36
C LYS A 127 -12.06 19.70 -6.35
N LEU A 128 -12.91 18.72 -6.62
CA LEU A 128 -12.44 17.35 -6.88
C LEU A 128 -11.58 17.29 -8.14
N LYS A 129 -10.66 16.34 -8.18
CA LYS A 129 -9.84 16.06 -9.36
C LYS A 129 -9.78 14.57 -9.61
N VAL A 130 -9.68 14.20 -10.88
CA VAL A 130 -9.19 12.87 -11.27
C VAL A 130 -7.75 13.01 -11.71
N VAL A 131 -6.87 12.21 -11.12
CA VAL A 131 -5.47 12.11 -11.48
C VAL A 131 -5.15 10.69 -11.91
N GLU A 132 -4.24 10.55 -12.88
CA GLU A 132 -3.71 9.26 -13.27
C GLU A 132 -2.31 9.10 -12.70
N GLU A 133 -2.12 8.11 -11.82
CA GLU A 133 -0.86 7.82 -11.16
C GLU A 133 -0.54 6.34 -11.34
N SER A 134 0.62 6.04 -11.95
CA SER A 134 1.04 4.67 -12.27
C SER A 134 0.00 3.89 -13.11
N GLY A 135 -0.66 4.55 -14.06
CA GLY A 135 -1.68 3.93 -14.93
C GLY A 135 -3.02 3.69 -14.25
N VAL A 136 -3.24 4.23 -13.04
CA VAL A 136 -4.49 4.09 -12.30
C VAL A 136 -5.09 5.46 -12.04
N ARG A 137 -6.40 5.57 -12.29
CA ARG A 137 -7.17 6.80 -12.07
C ARG A 137 -7.68 6.87 -10.64
N TYR A 138 -7.46 8.01 -9.98
CA TYR A 138 -7.92 8.28 -8.63
C TYR A 138 -8.76 9.55 -8.59
N LEU A 139 -9.90 9.48 -7.91
CA LEU A 139 -10.66 10.64 -7.48
C LEU A 139 -10.05 11.18 -6.18
N ILE A 140 -9.54 12.40 -6.21
CA ILE A 140 -8.85 13.03 -5.08
C ILE A 140 -9.37 14.43 -4.78
N ILE A 141 -9.10 14.89 -3.56
CA ILE A 141 -9.20 16.31 -3.18
C ILE A 141 -7.89 17.05 -3.54
N PRO A 142 -7.91 18.39 -3.69
CA PRO A 142 -6.71 19.16 -4.04
C PRO A 142 -5.59 18.99 -3.02
N GLY A 143 -4.34 18.88 -3.49
CA GLY A 143 -3.16 18.73 -2.65
C GLY A 143 -2.78 17.27 -2.37
N MET A 144 -3.56 16.31 -2.86
CA MET A 144 -3.27 14.88 -2.74
C MET A 144 -2.53 14.29 -3.95
N GLU A 145 -2.14 15.11 -4.92
CA GLU A 145 -1.34 14.69 -6.06
C GLU A 145 -0.03 14.00 -5.59
N GLY A 146 0.25 12.82 -6.14
CA GLY A 146 1.41 11.99 -5.83
C GLY A 146 1.32 11.21 -4.51
N VAL A 147 0.21 11.29 -3.77
CA VAL A 147 0.06 10.56 -2.50
C VAL A 147 0.03 9.05 -2.72
N SER A 148 -0.52 8.54 -3.82
CA SER A 148 -0.54 7.09 -4.10
C SER A 148 0.89 6.52 -4.22
N THR A 149 1.77 7.24 -4.91
CA THR A 149 3.19 6.91 -5.04
C THR A 149 3.89 6.90 -3.69
N LYS A 150 3.58 7.88 -2.81
CA LYS A 150 4.12 7.92 -1.44
C LYS A 150 3.65 6.72 -0.61
N ILE A 151 2.37 6.35 -0.69
CA ILE A 151 1.82 5.16 -0.01
C ILE A 151 2.59 3.90 -0.41
N ILE A 152 2.78 3.67 -1.71
CA ILE A 152 3.53 2.50 -2.22
C ILE A 152 4.97 2.51 -1.71
N ALA A 153 5.66 3.65 -1.81
CA ALA A 153 7.05 3.76 -1.36
C ALA A 153 7.20 3.47 0.16
N HIS A 154 6.28 3.99 0.98
CA HIS A 154 6.29 3.76 2.42
C HIS A 154 5.92 2.31 2.78
N ALA A 155 4.97 1.70 2.07
CA ALA A 155 4.63 0.28 2.23
C ALA A 155 5.81 -0.63 1.85
N GLN A 156 6.51 -0.36 0.75
CA GLN A 156 7.71 -1.09 0.33
C GLN A 156 8.83 -0.96 1.38
N LYS A 157 9.07 0.25 1.88
CA LYS A 157 10.06 0.50 2.93
C LYS A 157 9.73 -0.25 4.22
N ALA A 158 8.46 -0.27 4.62
CA ALA A 158 8.00 -1.02 5.78
C ALA A 158 8.17 -2.54 5.58
N CYS A 159 7.73 -3.09 4.44
CA CYS A 159 7.94 -4.49 4.08
C CYS A 159 9.43 -4.87 4.06
N SER A 160 10.29 -3.99 3.59
CA SER A 160 11.73 -4.22 3.58
C SER A 160 12.33 -4.31 4.98
N HIS A 161 11.91 -3.40 5.87
CA HIS A 161 12.44 -3.29 7.22
C HIS A 161 11.85 -4.29 8.23
N LEU A 162 10.58 -4.64 8.08
CA LEU A 162 9.83 -5.45 9.05
C LEU A 162 9.26 -6.74 8.47
N GLY A 163 9.27 -6.88 7.15
CA GLY A 163 8.74 -8.03 6.42
C GLY A 163 7.36 -7.83 5.83
N MET A 164 6.52 -7.07 6.52
CA MET A 164 5.14 -6.75 6.18
C MET A 164 4.76 -5.39 6.74
N VAL A 165 3.59 -4.88 6.39
CA VAL A 165 3.07 -3.59 6.86
C VAL A 165 1.62 -3.72 7.28
N ASN A 166 1.24 -3.06 8.38
CA ASN A 166 -0.16 -2.85 8.71
C ASN A 166 -0.64 -1.57 8.01
N ILE A 167 -1.82 -1.60 7.38
CA ILE A 167 -2.37 -0.42 6.69
C ILE A 167 -2.58 0.76 7.66
N ASP A 168 -2.90 0.50 8.93
CA ASP A 168 -3.10 1.55 9.93
C ASP A 168 -1.80 2.34 10.17
N ASP A 169 -0.64 1.69 9.99
CA ASP A 169 0.67 2.35 10.10
C ASP A 169 0.93 3.36 8.97
N LEU A 170 0.10 3.37 7.92
CA LEU A 170 0.21 4.29 6.78
C LEU A 170 -0.77 5.48 6.87
N LEU A 171 -1.65 5.51 7.87
CA LEU A 171 -2.69 6.56 8.00
C LEU A 171 -2.13 7.98 8.11
N TYR A 172 -0.92 8.15 8.63
CA TYR A 172 -0.27 9.45 8.71
C TYR A 172 0.00 10.10 7.34
N LEU A 173 -0.05 9.33 6.25
CA LEU A 173 0.07 9.85 4.89
C LEU A 173 -1.20 10.56 4.40
N LEU A 174 -2.31 10.43 5.15
CA LEU A 174 -3.63 10.95 4.81
C LEU A 174 -4.20 11.80 5.96
N PRO A 175 -3.49 12.86 6.38
CA PRO A 175 -3.95 13.70 7.49
C PRO A 175 -5.27 14.40 7.12
N GLY A 176 -6.20 14.45 8.06
CA GLY A 176 -7.50 15.12 7.89
C GLY A 176 -8.55 14.31 7.10
N ILE A 177 -8.20 13.13 6.59
CA ILE A 177 -9.17 12.21 5.98
C ILE A 177 -9.79 11.32 7.06
N PRO A 178 -11.13 11.13 7.10
CA PRO A 178 -11.76 10.18 8.02
C PRO A 178 -11.14 8.79 7.93
N LYS A 179 -10.92 8.13 9.08
CA LYS A 179 -10.15 6.88 9.16
C LYS A 179 -10.62 5.82 8.18
N ASP A 180 -11.92 5.54 8.12
CA ASP A 180 -12.46 4.48 7.26
C ASP A 180 -12.26 4.78 5.77
N GLN A 181 -12.38 6.06 5.40
CA GLN A 181 -12.12 6.52 4.04
C GLN A 181 -10.64 6.43 3.69
N ALA A 182 -9.75 6.85 4.60
CA ALA A 182 -8.31 6.72 4.43
C ALA A 182 -7.88 5.26 4.27
N ILE A 183 -8.45 4.35 5.07
CA ILE A 183 -8.23 2.90 4.97
C ILE A 183 -8.64 2.37 3.59
N ASN A 184 -9.82 2.76 3.09
CA ASN A 184 -10.29 2.32 1.79
C ASN A 184 -9.40 2.85 0.65
N TYR A 185 -8.94 4.10 0.74
CA TYR A 185 -8.00 4.64 -0.23
C TYR A 185 -6.62 3.96 -0.19
N LEU A 186 -6.10 3.66 1.01
CA LEU A 186 -4.88 2.86 1.15
C LEU A 186 -5.01 1.50 0.48
N ARG A 187 -6.16 0.82 0.66
CA ARG A 187 -6.46 -0.44 -0.02
C ARG A 187 -6.54 -0.28 -1.52
N ASP A 188 -7.26 0.73 -2.02
CA ASP A 188 -7.36 1.04 -3.46
C ASP A 188 -5.96 1.15 -4.08
N VAL A 189 -5.08 1.94 -3.46
CA VAL A 189 -3.70 2.15 -3.93
C VAL A 189 -2.89 0.86 -3.86
N LEU A 190 -2.93 0.14 -2.74
CA LEU A 190 -2.14 -1.08 -2.56
C LEU A 190 -2.66 -2.24 -3.42
N GLU A 191 -3.93 -2.23 -3.81
CA GLU A 191 -4.50 -3.23 -4.73
C GLU A 191 -3.99 -3.13 -6.16
N THR A 192 -3.41 -1.99 -6.54
CA THR A 192 -2.78 -1.81 -7.86
C THR A 192 -1.48 -2.61 -8.03
N ARG A 193 -0.86 -3.03 -6.92
CA ARG A 193 0.41 -3.75 -6.94
C ARG A 193 0.20 -5.23 -7.30
N PRO A 194 0.84 -5.76 -8.36
CA PRO A 194 0.69 -7.16 -8.74
C PRO A 194 1.35 -8.13 -7.75
N ASP A 195 2.38 -7.68 -7.03
CA ASP A 195 3.16 -8.47 -6.07
C ASP A 195 2.59 -8.47 -4.65
N ARG A 196 1.38 -7.91 -4.48
CA ARG A 196 0.73 -7.78 -3.19
C ARG A 196 0.26 -9.14 -2.65
N VAL A 197 0.42 -9.34 -1.35
CA VAL A 197 -0.11 -10.49 -0.62
C VAL A 197 -0.81 -9.97 0.64
N TRP A 198 -2.14 -10.09 0.68
CA TRP A 198 -2.90 -9.86 1.90
C TRP A 198 -2.73 -11.04 2.84
N LEU A 199 -2.36 -10.76 4.09
CA LEU A 199 -2.00 -11.77 5.08
C LEU A 199 -3.12 -12.07 6.08
N ASP A 200 -4.23 -11.33 5.99
CA ASP A 200 -5.42 -11.48 6.81
C ASP A 200 -6.68 -11.22 6.00
N ALA A 201 -7.80 -11.80 6.42
CA ALA A 201 -9.10 -11.63 5.76
C ALA A 201 -9.58 -10.17 5.75
N GLY A 202 -9.20 -9.41 6.79
CA GLY A 202 -9.53 -7.99 6.92
C GLY A 202 -8.72 -7.06 6.01
N LYS A 203 -7.78 -7.60 5.23
CA LYS A 203 -6.83 -6.83 4.41
C LYS A 203 -6.19 -5.70 5.20
N LYS A 204 -5.74 -5.97 6.43
CA LYS A 204 -5.02 -5.02 7.29
C LYS A 204 -3.52 -5.21 7.22
N TRP A 205 -3.05 -6.41 6.91
CA TRP A 205 -1.64 -6.76 6.82
C TRP A 205 -1.28 -7.13 5.41
N LEU A 206 -0.23 -6.49 4.90
CA LEU A 206 0.23 -6.64 3.54
C LEU A 206 1.71 -7.00 3.51
N TRP A 207 2.07 -7.91 2.60
CA TRP A 207 3.44 -8.10 2.15
C TRP A 207 3.55 -7.82 0.65
N LEU A 208 4.57 -7.07 0.25
CA LEU A 208 4.96 -6.86 -1.15
C LEU A 208 6.11 -7.82 -1.52
N LYS A 209 5.81 -8.83 -2.35
CA LYS A 209 6.74 -9.92 -2.68
C LYS A 209 7.98 -9.46 -3.42
N GLU A 210 7.88 -8.42 -4.25
CA GLU A 210 9.02 -7.90 -5.03
C GLU A 210 9.87 -6.91 -4.23
N SER A 211 9.61 -6.73 -2.92
CA SER A 211 10.47 -5.91 -2.07
C SER A 211 11.91 -6.46 -2.09
N PRO A 212 12.91 -5.69 -2.55
CA PRO A 212 14.25 -6.20 -2.91
C PRO A 212 15.03 -6.78 -1.73
N ARG A 213 14.68 -6.36 -0.51
CA ARG A 213 15.17 -6.91 0.75
C ARG A 213 13.99 -7.08 1.66
N ASN A 214 14.03 -8.10 2.52
CA ASN A 214 13.00 -8.35 3.52
C ASN A 214 13.67 -8.96 4.76
N ARG A 215 13.79 -8.19 5.84
CA ARG A 215 14.52 -8.62 7.03
C ARG A 215 13.85 -9.78 7.77
N LEU A 216 12.52 -9.91 7.69
CA LEU A 216 11.81 -11.05 8.26
C LEU A 216 12.12 -12.33 7.48
N LEU A 217 12.17 -12.26 6.14
CA LEU A 217 12.62 -13.36 5.30
C LEU A 217 14.05 -13.77 5.62
N THR A 218 14.97 -12.80 5.78
CA THR A 218 16.36 -13.08 6.18
C THR A 218 16.42 -13.78 7.55
N CYS A 219 15.59 -13.34 8.50
CA CYS A 219 15.48 -13.97 9.81
C CYS A 219 14.98 -15.41 9.69
N LEU A 220 13.86 -15.61 8.98
CA LEU A 220 13.25 -16.91 8.75
C LEU A 220 14.23 -17.88 8.09
N ASP A 221 14.85 -17.47 6.97
CA ASP A 221 15.81 -18.25 6.20
C ASP A 221 17.03 -18.67 7.04
N LYS A 222 17.52 -17.77 7.92
CA LYS A 222 18.58 -18.10 8.86
C LYS A 222 18.11 -19.12 9.90
N MET A 223 16.94 -18.91 10.51
CA MET A 223 16.41 -19.79 11.57
C MET A 223 16.13 -21.20 11.07
N ILE A 224 15.42 -21.37 9.96
CA ILE A 224 15.07 -22.70 9.42
C ILE A 224 16.25 -23.39 8.73
N GLY A 225 17.31 -22.65 8.41
CA GLY A 225 18.59 -23.23 7.96
C GLY A 225 19.39 -23.87 9.09
N VAL A 226 19.18 -23.45 10.34
CA VAL A 226 19.87 -23.97 11.52
C VAL A 226 19.02 -24.97 12.28
N PHE A 227 17.74 -24.66 12.50
CA PHE A 227 16.84 -25.45 13.31
C PHE A 227 15.95 -26.36 12.44
N ASN A 228 15.81 -27.63 12.83
CA ASN A 228 14.89 -28.57 12.18
C ASN A 228 13.42 -28.14 12.32
N SER A 229 13.09 -27.48 13.43
CA SER A 229 11.78 -26.87 13.68
C SER A 229 11.93 -25.67 14.61
N THR A 230 10.96 -24.75 14.56
CA THR A 230 10.78 -23.64 15.51
C THR A 230 9.28 -23.35 15.63
N THR A 231 8.85 -22.43 16.50
CA THR A 231 7.48 -21.91 16.47
C THR A 231 7.41 -20.54 15.80
N VAL A 232 6.20 -20.13 15.39
CA VAL A 232 5.96 -18.80 14.82
C VAL A 232 6.28 -17.69 15.83
N GLU A 233 5.97 -17.91 17.10
CA GLU A 233 6.30 -17.01 18.22
C GLU A 233 7.82 -16.81 18.34
N PHE A 234 8.59 -17.90 18.23
CA PHE A 234 10.05 -17.83 18.27
C PHE A 234 10.63 -17.14 17.03
N VAL A 235 10.03 -17.32 15.85
CA VAL A 235 10.38 -16.52 14.66
C VAL A 235 10.14 -15.04 14.93
N LEU A 236 9.01 -14.66 15.53
CA LEU A 236 8.68 -13.28 15.85
C LEU A 236 9.66 -12.67 16.87
N ILE A 237 9.98 -13.41 17.94
CA ILE A 237 10.97 -13.00 18.95
C ILE A 237 12.35 -12.79 18.30
N GLY A 238 12.80 -13.76 17.50
CA GLY A 238 14.07 -13.69 16.78
C GLY A 238 14.14 -12.51 15.82
N ALA A 239 13.07 -12.31 15.05
CA ALA A 239 12.96 -11.20 14.11
C ALA A 239 13.00 -9.85 14.81
N ASN A 240 12.25 -9.68 15.91
CA ASN A 240 12.25 -8.44 16.68
C ASN A 240 13.65 -8.16 17.24
N ARG A 241 14.35 -9.14 17.82
CA ARG A 241 15.76 -8.96 18.23
C ARG A 241 16.65 -8.53 17.06
N TYR A 242 16.51 -9.19 15.92
CA TYR A 242 17.26 -8.86 14.71
C TYR A 242 16.97 -7.44 14.21
N PHE A 243 15.74 -6.95 14.35
CA PHE A 243 15.33 -5.63 13.90
C PHE A 243 15.96 -4.47 14.67
N HIS A 244 16.27 -4.68 15.95
CA HIS A 244 16.89 -3.70 16.84
C HIS A 244 18.36 -3.40 16.48
N LYS A 245 19.01 -4.28 15.71
CA LYS A 245 20.44 -4.11 15.36
C LYS A 245 20.72 -2.77 14.71
N GLY A 246 21.59 -1.97 15.34
CA GLY A 246 22.10 -0.71 14.80
C GLY A 246 21.11 0.45 14.77
N LYS A 247 20.01 0.39 15.52
CA LYS A 247 19.02 1.48 15.59
C LYS A 247 18.92 2.06 17.00
N SER A 248 18.89 3.38 17.10
CA SER A 248 18.60 4.11 18.35
C SER A 248 17.15 3.93 18.80
N ARG A 249 16.22 3.76 17.85
CA ARG A 249 14.82 3.41 18.11
C ARG A 249 14.48 2.11 17.40
N ALA A 250 14.12 1.12 18.18
CA ALA A 250 13.76 -0.19 17.69
C ALA A 250 12.52 -0.14 16.79
N SER A 251 12.57 -0.87 15.68
CA SER A 251 11.39 -1.21 14.91
C SER A 251 10.93 -2.58 15.39
N GLU A 252 9.68 -2.68 15.82
CA GLU A 252 9.08 -3.92 16.33
C GLU A 252 7.95 -4.33 15.40
N LEU A 253 7.96 -5.60 14.97
CA LEU A 253 6.84 -6.21 14.30
C LEU A 253 5.81 -6.63 15.35
N LYS A 254 4.64 -6.02 15.29
CA LYS A 254 3.49 -6.26 16.17
C LYS A 254 2.38 -7.05 15.47
N ALA A 255 2.75 -7.82 14.46
CA ALA A 255 1.79 -8.65 13.73
C ALA A 255 1.27 -9.79 14.61
N PRO A 256 -0.05 -10.08 14.57
CA PRO A 256 -0.61 -11.28 15.16
C PRO A 256 0.07 -12.57 14.65
N VAL A 257 0.08 -13.62 15.47
CA VAL A 257 0.74 -14.90 15.14
C VAL A 257 0.16 -15.53 13.87
N ASP A 258 -1.14 -15.43 13.66
CA ASP A 258 -1.81 -15.91 12.45
C ASP A 258 -1.34 -15.17 11.20
N VAL A 259 -1.16 -13.84 11.28
CA VAL A 259 -0.61 -13.03 10.18
C VAL A 259 0.82 -13.43 9.84
N VAL A 260 1.67 -13.63 10.86
CA VAL A 260 3.05 -14.10 10.64
C VAL A 260 3.05 -15.53 10.06
N SER A 261 2.11 -16.37 10.49
CA SER A 261 1.94 -17.72 9.92
C SER A 261 1.57 -17.66 8.43
N GLN A 262 0.63 -16.79 8.06
CA GLN A 262 0.25 -16.58 6.66
C GLN A 262 1.41 -16.02 5.84
N PHE A 263 2.19 -15.11 6.41
CA PHE A 263 3.41 -14.62 5.78
C PHE A 263 4.35 -15.79 5.49
N ILE A 264 4.73 -16.57 6.50
CA ILE A 264 5.67 -17.70 6.35
C ILE A 264 5.18 -18.66 5.26
N LYS A 265 3.90 -19.06 5.28
CA LYS A 265 3.30 -19.91 4.25
C LYS A 265 3.42 -19.29 2.85
N ALA A 266 3.12 -18.00 2.71
CA ALA A 266 3.17 -17.29 1.43
C ALA A 266 4.59 -17.18 0.84
N THR A 267 5.64 -17.37 1.66
CA THR A 267 7.04 -17.35 1.18
C THR A 267 7.43 -18.60 0.40
N GLY A 268 6.76 -19.73 0.65
CA GLY A 268 7.15 -21.04 0.11
C GLY A 268 8.45 -21.62 0.70
N LEU A 269 9.09 -20.98 1.69
CA LEU A 269 10.34 -21.48 2.29
C LEU A 269 10.10 -22.50 3.42
N ALA A 270 8.98 -22.36 4.11
CA ALA A 270 8.63 -23.18 5.25
C ALA A 270 7.12 -23.48 5.29
N SER A 271 6.78 -24.63 5.86
CA SER A 271 5.43 -24.98 6.26
C SER A 271 5.15 -24.51 7.69
N VAL A 272 3.89 -24.26 8.00
CA VAL A 272 3.43 -23.92 9.36
C VAL A 272 2.26 -24.84 9.72
N SER A 273 2.41 -25.62 10.79
CA SER A 273 1.36 -26.51 11.30
C SER A 273 0.23 -25.75 12.01
N PRO A 274 -0.92 -26.39 12.31
CA PRO A 274 -1.99 -25.76 13.09
C PRO A 274 -1.54 -25.28 14.48
N ASN A 275 -0.54 -25.93 15.07
CA ASN A 275 0.01 -25.58 16.38
C ASN A 275 1.16 -24.55 16.28
N GLY A 276 1.31 -23.86 15.14
CA GLY A 276 2.34 -22.83 14.94
C GLY A 276 3.76 -23.37 14.78
N ILE A 277 3.95 -24.67 14.52
CA ILE A 277 5.29 -25.24 14.29
C ILE A 277 5.72 -24.94 12.85
N VAL A 278 6.88 -24.31 12.71
CA VAL A 278 7.52 -23.96 11.45
C VAL A 278 8.58 -24.99 11.10
N ARG A 279 8.53 -25.53 9.88
CA ARG A 279 9.52 -26.48 9.35
C ARG A 279 9.92 -26.11 7.92
N LYS A 280 11.19 -26.31 7.57
CA LYS A 280 11.67 -26.10 6.20
C LYS A 280 10.90 -26.95 5.20
N MET A 281 10.63 -26.40 4.02
CA MET A 281 10.05 -27.16 2.90
C MET A 281 11.09 -28.10 2.29
N GLU A 282 10.62 -29.13 1.57
CA GLU A 282 11.48 -29.98 0.77
C GLU A 282 12.26 -29.15 -0.27
N GLY A 283 13.54 -29.47 -0.47
CA GLY A 283 14.41 -28.72 -1.37
C GLY A 283 14.87 -27.34 -0.86
N PHE A 284 14.60 -27.00 0.41
CA PHE A 284 15.10 -25.76 1.01
C PHE A 284 16.63 -25.63 0.88
N LYS A 285 17.07 -24.50 0.32
CA LYS A 285 18.47 -24.10 0.24
C LYS A 285 18.67 -22.81 1.02
N GLN A 286 19.50 -22.87 2.06
CA GLN A 286 19.80 -21.70 2.88
C GLN A 286 20.52 -20.64 2.05
N ARG A 287 20.02 -19.40 2.08
CA ARG A 287 20.60 -18.25 1.36
C ARG A 287 21.35 -17.30 2.29
N THR A 288 20.91 -17.23 3.53
CA THR A 288 21.43 -16.33 4.55
C THR A 288 22.51 -17.04 5.34
N LYS A 289 23.73 -16.51 5.27
CA LYS A 289 24.86 -17.04 6.03
C LYS A 289 24.66 -16.89 7.55
N VAL A 290 24.90 -17.98 8.27
CA VAL A 290 25.08 -17.98 9.73
C VAL A 290 26.52 -17.53 10.02
N LEU A 291 26.68 -16.53 10.88
CA LEU A 291 28.02 -16.06 11.23
C LEU A 291 28.68 -17.06 12.17
N GLU A 292 30.01 -17.21 12.04
CA GLU A 292 30.81 -18.12 12.88
C GLU A 292 30.53 -17.92 14.38
N LEU A 293 30.45 -16.66 14.83
CA LEU A 293 30.16 -16.33 16.21
C LEU A 293 28.74 -16.71 16.66
N GLU A 294 27.76 -16.65 15.75
CA GLU A 294 26.41 -17.15 16.03
C GLU A 294 26.44 -18.67 16.19
N GLN A 295 27.20 -19.37 15.35
CA GLN A 295 27.39 -20.81 15.45
C GLN A 295 28.08 -21.21 16.76
N SER A 296 29.17 -20.54 17.15
CA SER A 296 29.85 -20.81 18.42
C SER A 296 28.94 -20.61 19.62
N LEU A 297 28.09 -19.58 19.60
CA LEU A 297 27.09 -19.36 20.66
C LEU A 297 26.10 -20.53 20.74
N LEU A 298 25.61 -21.01 19.59
CA LEU A 298 24.70 -22.14 19.53
C LEU A 298 25.36 -23.44 20.02
N ASP A 299 26.61 -23.71 19.62
CA ASP A 299 27.33 -24.92 20.01
C ASP A 299 27.55 -24.96 21.54
N VAL A 300 27.90 -23.82 22.15
CA VAL A 300 28.07 -23.72 23.60
C VAL A 300 26.74 -23.89 24.34
N ILE A 301 25.63 -23.35 23.82
CA ILE A 301 24.31 -23.57 24.40
C ILE A 301 23.89 -25.05 24.23
N ALA A 302 24.12 -25.62 23.06
CA ALA A 302 23.75 -26.99 22.71
C ALA A 302 24.53 -28.04 23.51
N SER A 303 25.76 -27.74 23.95
CA SER A 303 26.55 -28.67 24.77
C SER A 303 26.07 -28.76 26.22
N ARG A 304 25.17 -27.85 26.67
CA ARG A 304 24.64 -27.86 28.03
C ARG A 304 23.54 -28.91 28.21
N PRO A 305 23.44 -29.53 29.40
CA PRO A 305 22.33 -30.45 29.71
C PRO A 305 20.96 -29.78 29.56
N GLU A 306 20.79 -28.60 30.17
CA GLU A 306 19.52 -27.84 30.14
C GLU A 306 19.34 -27.00 28.87
N LYS A 307 20.31 -27.01 27.94
CA LYS A 307 20.32 -26.14 26.75
C LYS A 307 20.18 -24.65 27.07
N ILE A 308 20.64 -24.26 28.26
CA ILE A 308 20.69 -22.88 28.76
C ILE A 308 22.15 -22.54 29.07
N ALA A 309 22.58 -21.33 28.71
CA ALA A 309 23.89 -20.80 29.09
C ALA A 309 23.77 -19.38 29.66
N ARG A 310 24.66 -19.04 30.60
CA ARG A 310 24.72 -17.71 31.22
C ARG A 310 25.61 -16.77 30.41
N GLU A 311 25.29 -15.48 30.39
CA GLU A 311 26.03 -14.46 29.62
C GLU A 311 27.54 -14.50 29.85
N LYS A 312 27.94 -14.47 31.13
CA LYS A 312 29.35 -14.44 31.54
C LYS A 312 30.09 -15.73 31.16
N GLU A 313 29.39 -16.85 31.19
CA GLU A 313 29.94 -18.14 30.75
C GLU A 313 30.16 -18.15 29.24
N LEU A 314 29.18 -17.70 28.46
CA LEU A 314 29.30 -17.55 27.01
C LEU A 314 30.45 -16.60 26.65
N GLU A 315 30.58 -15.49 27.38
CA GLU A 315 31.67 -14.52 27.18
C GLU A 315 33.03 -15.16 27.45
N ASN A 316 33.20 -15.84 28.60
CA ASN A 316 34.47 -16.47 28.99
C ASN A 316 34.94 -17.56 28.01
N ILE A 317 34.00 -18.28 27.39
CA ILE A 317 34.31 -19.37 26.46
C ILE A 317 34.65 -18.83 25.06
N ILE A 318 33.92 -17.81 24.61
CA ILE A 318 33.94 -17.38 23.19
C ILE A 318 34.84 -16.16 22.96
N VAL A 319 35.01 -15.31 23.97
CA VAL A 319 35.84 -14.11 23.90
C VAL A 319 37.20 -14.42 24.53
N PRO A 320 38.28 -14.51 23.75
CA PRO A 320 39.60 -14.76 24.31
C PRO A 320 40.04 -13.57 25.18
N VAL A 321 40.70 -13.86 26.29
CA VAL A 321 41.36 -12.84 27.12
C VAL A 321 42.73 -12.57 26.50
N VAL A 322 43.02 -11.30 26.21
CA VAL A 322 44.34 -10.87 25.73
C VAL A 322 44.83 -9.77 26.67
N ASP A 323 45.91 -10.06 27.40
CA ASP A 323 46.68 -9.12 28.23
C ASP A 323 45.84 -8.23 29.16
N GLY A 324 44.78 -8.78 29.76
CA GLY A 324 43.91 -8.02 30.69
C GLY A 324 43.02 -6.96 30.03
N HIS A 325 43.03 -6.84 28.70
CA HIS A 325 42.22 -5.87 27.96
C HIS A 325 41.00 -6.50 27.28
N THR A 326 40.00 -5.66 27.00
CA THR A 326 38.79 -6.08 26.27
C THR A 326 39.14 -6.43 24.83
N HIS A 327 39.10 -7.72 24.49
CA HIS A 327 39.37 -8.19 23.13
C HIS A 327 38.36 -7.63 22.12
N ALA A 328 38.80 -7.34 20.89
CA ALA A 328 37.95 -6.79 19.82
C ALA A 328 36.74 -7.69 19.48
N LYS A 329 36.80 -8.99 19.80
CA LYS A 329 35.64 -9.90 19.68
C LYS A 329 34.52 -9.60 20.69
N LYS A 330 34.77 -8.91 21.81
CA LYS A 330 33.73 -8.63 22.83
C LYS A 330 32.56 -7.83 22.26
N TYR A 331 32.83 -6.81 21.45
CA TYR A 331 31.79 -6.05 20.77
C TYR A 331 30.97 -6.92 19.81
N ARG A 332 31.64 -7.78 19.03
CA ARG A 332 30.98 -8.71 18.10
C ARG A 332 30.15 -9.75 18.85
N PHE A 333 30.64 -10.24 19.98
CA PHE A 333 29.95 -11.16 20.89
C PHE A 333 28.67 -10.54 21.42
N SER A 334 28.76 -9.35 22.02
CA SER A 334 27.59 -8.63 22.54
C SER A 334 26.57 -8.37 21.43
N ASN A 335 27.02 -8.01 20.22
CA ASN A 335 26.14 -7.84 19.07
C ASN A 335 25.44 -9.16 18.64
N ALA A 336 26.18 -10.26 18.56
CA ALA A 336 25.60 -11.56 18.20
C ALA A 336 24.60 -12.03 19.27
N LEU A 337 24.97 -11.92 20.54
CA LEU A 337 24.13 -12.31 21.66
C LEU A 337 22.82 -11.50 21.71
N ASN A 338 22.90 -10.18 21.50
CA ASN A 338 21.73 -9.29 21.59
C ASN A 338 20.84 -9.29 20.35
N TYR A 339 21.41 -9.49 19.15
CA TYR A 339 20.70 -9.26 17.89
C TYR A 339 20.62 -10.48 16.97
N SER A 340 21.22 -11.62 17.31
CA SER A 340 21.02 -12.82 16.50
C SER A 340 19.59 -13.32 16.65
N PRO A 341 18.90 -13.65 15.53
CA PRO A 341 17.58 -14.27 15.59
C PRO A 341 17.64 -15.74 16.05
N LEU A 342 18.85 -16.31 16.15
CA LEU A 342 19.06 -17.70 16.55
C LEU A 342 19.10 -17.87 18.08
N ILE A 343 19.14 -16.78 18.83
CA ILE A 343 19.30 -16.78 20.29
C ILE A 343 18.16 -15.97 20.90
N ARG A 344 17.54 -16.50 21.96
CA ARG A 344 16.57 -15.77 22.79
C ARG A 344 17.05 -15.72 24.25
N LYS A 345 16.50 -14.75 25.01
CA LYS A 345 16.71 -14.70 26.45
C LYS A 345 15.95 -15.85 27.12
N GLY A 346 16.58 -16.47 28.12
CA GLY A 346 15.95 -17.46 28.99
C GLY A 346 15.03 -16.80 30.02
N GLU A 347 14.51 -17.62 30.94
CA GLU A 347 13.58 -17.17 31.97
C GLU A 347 14.25 -16.26 33.01
N LYS A 348 15.49 -16.59 33.43
CA LYS A 348 16.22 -15.77 34.40
C LYS A 348 17.10 -14.75 33.70
N ARG A 349 17.32 -13.63 34.38
CA ARG A 349 18.20 -12.56 33.89
C ARG A 349 19.59 -13.09 33.59
N GLY A 350 20.06 -12.85 32.36
CA GLY A 350 21.39 -13.25 31.89
C GLY A 350 21.46 -14.68 31.34
N GLU A 351 20.33 -15.39 31.23
CA GLU A 351 20.25 -16.67 30.53
C GLU A 351 19.94 -16.48 29.06
N TYR A 352 20.50 -17.37 28.25
CA TYR A 352 20.30 -17.45 26.82
C TYR A 352 20.08 -18.89 26.39
N VAL A 353 19.18 -19.06 25.43
CA VAL A 353 18.84 -20.36 24.83
C VAL A 353 18.77 -20.23 23.31
N ALA A 354 18.95 -21.34 22.61
CA ALA A 354 18.78 -21.40 21.17
C ALA A 354 17.29 -21.26 20.83
N ASN A 355 16.98 -20.39 19.87
CA ASN A 355 15.61 -19.97 19.59
C ASN A 355 14.74 -21.09 19.00
N GLY A 356 15.32 -22.05 18.28
CA GLY A 356 14.58 -23.20 17.71
C GLY A 356 14.71 -24.52 18.46
N MET A 357 15.28 -24.52 19.67
CA MET A 357 15.21 -25.71 20.53
C MET A 357 13.84 -25.69 21.24
N VAL A 358 12.88 -26.38 20.63
CA VAL A 358 11.57 -26.72 21.21
C VAL A 358 11.70 -28.04 21.95
#